data_AF-A0A1I5Y3X0-F1
#
_entry.id   AF-A0A1I5Y3X0-F1
#
_cell.length_a   1.000
_cell.length_b   1.000
_cell.length_c   1.000
_cell.angle_alpha   90.00
_cell.angle_beta   90.00
_cell.angle_gamma   90.00
#
_symmetry.space_group_name_H-M   'P 1'
#
loop_
_entity.id
_entity.type
_entity.pdbx_description
1 polymer ?
#
loop_
_entity_poly.entity_id
_entity_poly.type
_entity_poly.pdbx_seq_one_letter_code
_entity_poly.pdbx_strand_id
1 'polypeptide(L)'
;MKFTTGLWPISAATLVLVTSCGGMSGSDVENAKDPNGDGQTVQRPGYANSQYPDPAPIKEKANPQAVRIGGKPVVQACNLLTVADLVSLGIRAASRPDPNGATFERRYLVGDGSGPLRSSEITYAKALTSGVNHCVYSLEDNQGNQTQEELAVAVSQPAYVPTVDTKPYLADAEPSLTVGPVKVFSKRRKTESPSDASGDAVLVLGDTLVDLDFDLKADKSAGKLQDLGKKVAENFAKQVSAPAGANVIGYDSAAFPKSVAQPCPMLTPDAVTPAIGTDASPMVAETPGTAVGDMIMTNSTKHNYVRIDCERGTGHDNGIDRRALHLTAISFLGEDAAKSYLGSAPNDGQSAPAQVGDEGQVRSKGQTHGEVLFRKGRFVFKLYLADHNAAPDGISGADATRLLVPAARKMLSAFPDQ
;
A
#
# COMPACT_ATOMS: atom_id res chain seq x y z
N MET A 1 26.99 -87.94 22.32
CA MET A 1 28.27 -88.34 21.69
C MET A 1 28.81 -87.15 20.91
N LYS A 2 30.13 -86.90 21.01
CA LYS A 2 30.90 -85.85 20.33
C LYS A 2 31.02 -86.10 18.81
N PHE A 3 31.37 -85.03 18.09
CA PHE A 3 32.30 -84.86 16.93
C PHE A 3 31.68 -83.92 15.86
N THR A 4 32.11 -82.65 15.75
CA THR A 4 33.23 -82.09 14.91
C THR A 4 33.05 -82.38 13.41
N THR A 5 33.33 -81.55 12.41
CA THR A 5 33.84 -80.16 12.19
C THR A 5 33.85 -80.05 10.65
N GLY A 6 33.72 -78.85 10.07
CA GLY A 6 34.35 -78.61 8.76
C GLY A 6 33.63 -77.69 7.77
N LEU A 7 34.17 -76.47 7.68
CA LEU A 7 34.45 -75.71 6.45
C LEU A 7 33.31 -74.95 5.71
N TRP A 8 33.41 -73.63 5.87
CA TRP A 8 32.99 -72.51 5.00
C TRP A 8 33.67 -72.57 3.61
N PRO A 9 33.23 -71.84 2.54
CA PRO A 9 32.85 -70.42 2.60
C PRO A 9 31.73 -69.86 1.69
N ILE A 10 31.20 -68.73 2.17
CA ILE A 10 30.88 -67.47 1.46
C ILE A 10 29.92 -67.54 0.27
N SER A 11 28.70 -67.04 0.47
CA SER A 11 28.20 -65.84 -0.23
C SER A 11 26.91 -65.31 0.39
N ALA A 12 27.02 -64.11 0.98
CA ALA A 12 26.02 -63.09 1.29
C ALA A 12 24.55 -63.52 1.56
N ALA A 13 24.20 -63.63 2.84
CA ALA A 13 22.82 -63.50 3.32
C ALA A 13 22.79 -62.45 4.43
N THR A 14 22.22 -61.27 4.18
CA THR A 14 21.77 -60.28 5.18
C THR A 14 21.15 -59.11 4.39
N LEU A 15 19.98 -58.55 4.69
CA LEU A 15 19.09 -58.68 5.83
C LEU A 15 17.76 -58.03 5.41
N VAL A 16 16.70 -58.81 5.18
CA VAL A 16 15.34 -58.25 5.12
C VAL A 16 14.81 -58.33 6.54
N LEU A 17 14.92 -57.22 7.27
CA LEU A 17 14.31 -57.07 8.58
C LEU A 17 12.97 -56.36 8.39
N VAL A 18 11.91 -57.14 8.59
CA VAL A 18 10.52 -56.70 8.70
C VAL A 18 10.30 -56.07 10.08
N THR A 19 9.29 -55.20 10.16
CA THR A 19 8.64 -54.53 11.32
C THR A 19 9.06 -53.06 11.48
N SER A 20 8.17 -52.08 11.63
CA SER A 20 6.77 -52.09 12.10
C SER A 20 5.99 -50.87 11.57
N CYS A 21 4.66 -50.99 11.54
CA CYS A 21 3.72 -49.90 11.33
C CYS A 21 3.96 -48.76 12.35
N GLY A 22 4.07 -47.54 11.83
CA GLY A 22 3.92 -46.31 12.59
C GLY A 22 3.46 -45.22 11.63
N GLY A 23 2.16 -44.91 11.66
CA GLY A 23 1.57 -43.89 10.82
C GLY A 23 2.20 -42.53 11.09
N MET A 24 2.70 -41.90 10.04
CA MET A 24 2.75 -40.45 9.96
C MET A 24 1.94 -40.07 8.72
N SER A 25 0.73 -39.60 9.00
CA SER A 25 -0.13 -38.92 8.06
C SER A 25 0.63 -37.75 7.44
N GLY A 26 1.18 -37.98 6.26
CA GLY A 26 1.37 -36.90 5.30
C GLY A 26 -0.02 -36.39 4.97
N SER A 27 -0.34 -35.20 5.47
CA SER A 27 -1.45 -34.41 4.96
C SER A 27 -1.02 -33.85 3.61
N ASP A 28 -0.97 -34.74 2.62
CA ASP A 28 -1.16 -34.37 1.22
C ASP A 28 -2.59 -33.81 1.14
N VAL A 29 -2.73 -32.52 1.44
CA VAL A 29 -3.85 -31.75 0.94
C VAL A 29 -3.56 -31.59 -0.55
N GLU A 30 -3.90 -32.61 -1.31
CA GLU A 30 -4.17 -32.45 -2.73
C GLU A 30 -5.06 -31.20 -2.84
N ASN A 31 -4.53 -30.19 -3.54
CA ASN A 31 -5.30 -29.07 -4.04
C ASN A 31 -6.38 -29.66 -4.96
N ALA A 32 -7.51 -30.06 -4.38
CA ALA A 32 -8.75 -30.15 -5.11
C ALA A 32 -8.93 -28.77 -5.73
N LYS A 33 -8.74 -28.69 -7.05
CA LYS A 33 -9.13 -27.50 -7.81
C LYS A 33 -10.58 -27.25 -7.47
N ASP A 34 -10.82 -26.20 -6.71
CA ASP A 34 -12.16 -25.70 -6.47
C ASP A 34 -12.75 -25.39 -7.85
N PRO A 35 -13.77 -26.13 -8.30
CA PRO A 35 -14.30 -25.96 -9.65
C PRO A 35 -14.95 -24.58 -9.86
N ASN A 36 -15.18 -23.82 -8.78
CA ASN A 36 -15.77 -22.48 -8.81
C ASN A 36 -14.86 -21.37 -8.25
N GLY A 37 -13.69 -21.72 -7.70
CA GLY A 37 -12.72 -20.79 -7.14
C GLY A 37 -11.74 -20.27 -8.19
N ASP A 38 -11.29 -19.03 -8.03
CA ASP A 38 -10.28 -18.39 -8.89
C ASP A 38 -8.95 -18.12 -8.13
N GLY A 39 -8.77 -18.78 -6.99
CA GLY A 39 -7.58 -18.73 -6.15
C GLY A 39 -6.34 -19.34 -6.81
N GLN A 40 -5.68 -18.58 -7.69
CA GLN A 40 -4.40 -18.93 -8.30
C GLN A 40 -3.23 -18.34 -7.51
N THR A 41 -2.15 -19.11 -7.33
CA THR A 41 -0.90 -18.63 -6.72
C THR A 41 0.19 -18.44 -7.78
N VAL A 42 1.06 -17.43 -7.59
CA VAL A 42 2.20 -17.06 -8.43
C VAL A 42 3.45 -17.01 -7.57
N GLN A 43 4.45 -17.80 -7.97
CA GLN A 43 5.76 -17.77 -7.33
C GLN A 43 6.59 -16.60 -7.87
N ARG A 44 6.98 -15.66 -7.01
CA ARG A 44 7.88 -14.56 -7.38
C ARG A 44 9.33 -14.89 -7.05
N PRO A 45 10.30 -14.54 -7.92
CA PRO A 45 11.71 -14.64 -7.61
C PRO A 45 12.01 -13.94 -6.28
N GLY A 46 12.64 -14.68 -5.38
CA GLY A 46 12.94 -14.20 -4.05
C GLY A 46 11.89 -14.52 -2.99
N TYR A 47 10.60 -14.68 -3.30
CA TYR A 47 9.53 -14.82 -2.31
C TYR A 47 9.15 -16.29 -2.06
N ALA A 48 10.13 -17.15 -1.80
CA ALA A 48 9.94 -18.62 -1.74
C ALA A 48 8.93 -19.11 -0.68
N ASN A 49 8.74 -18.34 0.39
CA ASN A 49 7.89 -18.72 1.54
C ASN A 49 6.68 -17.77 1.71
N SER A 50 6.20 -17.14 0.64
CA SER A 50 5.05 -16.26 0.78
C SER A 50 3.78 -17.02 1.11
N GLN A 51 3.03 -16.50 2.09
CA GLN A 51 1.68 -16.97 2.42
C GLN A 51 0.60 -16.41 1.48
N TYR A 52 0.96 -15.53 0.54
CA TYR A 52 0.00 -14.83 -0.32
C TYR A 52 0.00 -15.38 -1.74
N PRO A 53 -1.18 -15.40 -2.42
CA PRO A 53 -1.31 -15.79 -3.82
C PRO A 53 -0.30 -15.12 -4.75
N ASP A 54 0.00 -13.84 -4.58
CA ASP A 54 1.08 -13.17 -5.31
C ASP A 54 1.70 -12.06 -4.45
N PRO A 55 2.91 -12.25 -3.91
CA PRO A 55 3.47 -11.33 -2.91
C PRO A 55 3.96 -9.98 -3.44
N ALA A 56 4.23 -9.86 -4.74
CA ALA A 56 4.80 -8.64 -5.32
C ALA A 56 4.25 -8.36 -6.73
N PRO A 57 2.93 -8.11 -6.86
CA PRO A 57 2.27 -7.86 -8.14
C PRO A 57 2.30 -6.37 -8.55
N ILE A 58 2.66 -5.44 -7.66
CA ILE A 58 2.56 -4.00 -7.93
C ILE A 58 3.38 -3.62 -9.16
N LYS A 59 2.73 -2.88 -10.06
CA LYS A 59 3.33 -2.28 -11.24
C LYS A 59 2.84 -0.86 -11.41
N GLU A 60 3.72 0.09 -11.13
CA GLU A 60 3.43 1.50 -11.30
C GLU A 60 3.48 1.89 -12.78
N LYS A 61 2.39 2.47 -13.30
CA LYS A 61 2.32 2.99 -14.66
C LYS A 61 2.54 4.51 -14.64
N ALA A 62 3.46 4.98 -15.48
CA ALA A 62 3.75 6.41 -15.62
C ALA A 62 2.48 7.22 -15.96
N ASN A 63 2.30 8.33 -15.27
CA ASN A 63 1.26 9.31 -15.54
C ASN A 63 1.90 10.58 -16.13
N PRO A 64 1.88 10.79 -17.46
CA PRO A 64 2.55 11.94 -18.08
C PRO A 64 1.87 13.28 -17.80
N GLN A 65 0.70 13.30 -17.17
CA GLN A 65 -0.05 14.53 -16.90
C GLN A 65 0.48 15.20 -15.62
N ALA A 66 1.34 16.20 -15.79
CA ALA A 66 1.86 17.01 -14.70
C ALA A 66 0.73 17.66 -13.88
N VAL A 67 0.80 17.52 -12.57
CA VAL A 67 -0.10 18.23 -11.64
C VAL A 67 0.45 19.64 -11.41
N ARG A 68 -0.44 20.62 -11.28
CA ARG A 68 -0.08 22.01 -10.97
C ARG A 68 -0.88 22.51 -9.78
N ILE A 69 -0.20 23.19 -8.86
CA ILE A 69 -0.80 23.89 -7.72
C ILE A 69 -0.32 25.34 -7.77
N GLY A 70 -1.24 26.29 -7.68
CA GLY A 70 -0.91 27.72 -7.84
C GLY A 70 -0.20 28.03 -9.18
N GLY A 71 -0.48 27.26 -10.23
CA GLY A 71 0.16 27.38 -11.54
C GLY A 71 1.57 26.78 -11.66
N LYS A 72 2.18 26.31 -10.56
CA LYS A 72 3.51 25.67 -10.56
C LYS A 72 3.39 24.15 -10.65
N PRO A 73 4.26 23.46 -11.40
CA PRO A 73 4.25 22.00 -11.47
C PRO A 73 4.60 21.37 -10.11
N VAL A 74 4.16 20.13 -9.92
CA VAL A 74 4.43 19.34 -8.72
C VAL A 74 5.30 18.13 -9.03
N VAL A 75 6.36 17.97 -8.24
CA VAL A 75 7.13 16.72 -8.15
C VAL A 75 6.45 15.78 -7.15
N GLN A 76 6.03 14.60 -7.58
CA GLN A 76 5.35 13.62 -6.73
C GLN A 76 6.35 12.70 -6.03
N ALA A 77 6.24 12.52 -4.72
CA ALA A 77 7.25 11.80 -3.92
C ALA A 77 7.44 10.34 -4.37
N CYS A 78 6.35 9.61 -4.62
CA CYS A 78 6.40 8.23 -5.10
C CYS A 78 6.94 8.07 -6.53
N ASN A 79 7.16 9.16 -7.28
CA ASN A 79 7.88 9.09 -8.55
C ASN A 79 9.40 9.16 -8.36
N LEU A 80 9.88 9.52 -7.16
CA LEU A 80 11.31 9.61 -6.84
C LEU A 80 11.90 8.27 -6.42
N LEU A 81 11.08 7.42 -5.81
CA LEU A 81 11.41 6.05 -5.47
C LEU A 81 10.18 5.20 -5.77
N THR A 82 10.25 4.32 -6.76
CA THR A 82 9.15 3.40 -7.12
C THR A 82 9.40 2.00 -6.54
N VAL A 83 8.37 1.15 -6.49
CA VAL A 83 8.55 -0.26 -6.12
C VAL A 83 9.50 -0.97 -7.09
N ALA A 84 9.43 -0.64 -8.38
CA ALA A 84 10.35 -1.16 -9.38
C ALA A 84 11.81 -0.76 -9.11
N ASP A 85 12.04 0.46 -8.61
CA ASP A 85 13.37 0.93 -8.24
C ASP A 85 13.92 0.14 -7.03
N LEU A 86 13.10 -0.10 -6.01
CA LEU A 86 13.47 -0.95 -4.86
C LEU A 86 13.87 -2.35 -5.31
N VAL A 87 13.04 -2.98 -6.16
CA VAL A 87 13.30 -4.33 -6.68
C VAL A 87 14.60 -4.37 -7.49
N SER A 88 14.89 -3.33 -8.29
CA SER A 88 16.13 -3.24 -9.07
C SER A 88 17.39 -3.18 -8.19
N LEU A 89 17.27 -2.71 -6.95
CA LEU A 89 18.34 -2.66 -5.96
C LEU A 89 18.41 -3.93 -5.08
N GLY A 90 17.48 -4.86 -5.28
CA GLY A 90 17.34 -6.07 -4.47
C GLY A 90 16.62 -5.85 -3.14
N ILE A 91 15.91 -4.73 -2.99
CA ILE A 91 15.11 -4.39 -1.81
C ILE A 91 13.66 -4.77 -2.06
N ARG A 92 12.96 -5.24 -1.03
CA ARG A 92 11.60 -5.74 -1.15
C ARG A 92 10.68 -4.99 -0.22
N ALA A 93 9.61 -4.43 -0.79
CA ALA A 93 8.49 -3.96 0.01
C ALA A 93 7.81 -5.15 0.67
N ALA A 94 7.34 -4.94 1.91
CA ALA A 94 6.56 -5.90 2.65
C ALA A 94 5.30 -6.30 1.85
N SER A 95 5.05 -7.60 1.77
CA SER A 95 3.89 -8.18 1.09
C SER A 95 2.67 -8.14 2.01
N ARG A 96 1.59 -7.46 1.61
CA ARG A 96 0.32 -7.41 2.34
C ARG A 96 -0.87 -7.29 1.38
N PRO A 97 -1.84 -8.21 1.43
CA PRO A 97 -3.02 -8.12 0.57
C PRO A 97 -4.04 -7.09 1.06
N ASP A 98 -4.15 -6.94 2.37
CA ASP A 98 -4.92 -5.87 3.00
C ASP A 98 -4.04 -4.62 3.13
N PRO A 99 -4.47 -3.48 2.56
CA PRO A 99 -3.83 -2.20 2.76
C PRO A 99 -3.57 -1.89 4.23
N ASN A 100 -2.35 -1.44 4.50
CA ASN A 100 -1.96 -0.89 5.78
C ASN A 100 -0.96 0.23 5.47
N GLY A 101 -1.24 1.44 5.97
CA GLY A 101 -0.39 2.61 5.77
C GLY A 101 1.06 2.39 6.23
N ALA A 102 1.30 1.44 7.13
CA ALA A 102 2.65 1.05 7.51
C ALA A 102 3.42 0.34 6.37
N THR A 103 2.75 -0.41 5.49
CA THR A 103 3.41 -1.25 4.47
C THR A 103 3.77 -0.49 3.21
N PHE A 104 2.80 0.19 2.62
CA PHE A 104 3.01 1.06 1.48
C PHE A 104 1.95 2.15 1.48
N GLU A 105 2.35 3.39 1.72
CA GLU A 105 1.47 4.55 1.70
C GLU A 105 2.00 5.60 0.73
N ARG A 106 1.09 6.19 -0.05
CA ARG A 106 1.39 7.27 -0.98
C ARG A 106 0.48 8.45 -0.68
N ARG A 107 1.06 9.60 -0.34
CA ARG A 107 0.34 10.87 -0.31
C ARG A 107 0.81 11.72 -1.46
N TYR A 108 -0.12 12.12 -2.31
CA TYR A 108 0.21 12.84 -3.53
C TYR A 108 -0.82 13.92 -3.82
N LEU A 109 -0.36 14.94 -4.54
CA LEU A 109 -1.20 16.06 -4.92
C LEU A 109 -1.93 15.75 -6.23
N VAL A 110 -3.23 15.94 -6.21
CA VAL A 110 -4.11 15.99 -7.37
C VAL A 110 -4.35 17.45 -7.77
N GLY A 111 -4.58 17.70 -9.06
CA GLY A 111 -4.76 19.05 -9.58
C GLY A 111 -6.14 19.66 -9.33
N ASP A 112 -7.04 18.91 -8.71
CA ASP A 112 -8.38 19.35 -8.32
C ASP A 112 -8.45 19.59 -6.80
N GLY A 113 -9.45 20.36 -6.34
CA GLY A 113 -9.59 20.73 -4.93
C GLY A 113 -9.01 22.11 -4.59
N SER A 114 -9.76 22.86 -3.79
CA SER A 114 -9.44 24.22 -3.33
C SER A 114 -9.16 24.30 -1.83
N GLY A 115 -9.24 23.16 -1.13
CA GLY A 115 -8.94 23.09 0.30
C GLY A 115 -7.49 23.49 0.59
N PRO A 116 -7.21 24.04 1.78
CA PRO A 116 -5.87 24.50 2.12
C PRO A 116 -4.90 23.32 2.27
N LEU A 117 -3.70 23.45 1.70
CA LEU A 117 -2.55 22.61 2.03
C LEU A 117 -1.83 23.25 3.21
N ARG A 118 -2.26 22.93 4.43
CA ARG A 118 -1.56 23.40 5.64
C ARG A 118 -0.45 22.40 5.94
N SER A 119 0.69 22.58 5.29
CA SER A 119 1.93 21.95 5.72
C SER A 119 2.62 22.92 6.68
N SER A 120 2.62 22.63 7.98
CA SER A 120 3.58 23.20 8.90
C SER A 120 5.00 23.12 8.30
N GLU A 121 5.84 24.10 8.63
CA GLU A 121 7.09 24.48 7.94
C GLU A 121 8.16 23.38 7.81
N ILE A 122 7.91 22.16 8.30
CA ILE A 122 8.88 21.07 8.33
C ILE A 122 8.30 19.78 7.75
N THR A 123 8.78 19.44 6.56
CA THR A 123 8.50 18.25 5.77
C THR A 123 9.48 17.12 6.10
N TYR A 124 9.35 16.52 7.29
CA TYR A 124 10.03 15.24 7.51
C TYR A 124 9.23 14.13 6.80
N ALA A 125 9.91 13.19 6.16
CA ALA A 125 9.27 12.10 5.42
C ALA A 125 8.43 11.18 6.32
N LYS A 126 8.77 11.09 7.61
CA LYS A 126 7.98 10.42 8.65
C LYS A 126 7.16 11.36 9.53
N ALA A 127 7.01 12.62 9.15
CA ALA A 127 6.12 13.52 9.88
C ALA A 127 4.71 12.92 9.88
N LEU A 128 4.12 12.78 11.07
CA LEU A 128 2.71 12.43 11.23
C LEU A 128 1.85 13.64 10.86
N THR A 129 1.97 14.18 9.65
CA THR A 129 1.20 15.34 9.18
C THR A 129 0.45 14.99 7.88
N SER A 130 -0.83 15.34 7.81
CA SER A 130 -1.74 15.06 6.68
C SER A 130 -1.33 15.78 5.37
N GLY A 131 -0.51 16.82 5.47
CA GLY A 131 -0.17 17.73 4.38
C GLY A 131 1.13 17.42 3.63
N VAL A 132 1.76 16.27 3.85
CA VAL A 132 3.07 15.95 3.21
C VAL A 132 2.85 15.09 1.98
N ASN A 133 3.41 15.54 0.85
CA ASN A 133 3.57 14.73 -0.36
C ASN A 133 4.68 13.72 -0.10
N HIS A 134 4.32 12.47 0.22
CA HIS A 134 5.26 11.44 0.66
C HIS A 134 4.97 10.06 0.09
N CYS A 135 5.96 9.19 0.20
CA CYS A 135 5.89 7.77 -0.05
C CYS A 135 6.58 7.00 1.06
N VAL A 136 5.93 5.99 1.64
CA VAL A 136 6.47 5.18 2.74
C VAL A 136 6.46 3.71 2.36
N TYR A 137 7.52 2.98 2.71
CA TYR A 137 7.69 1.55 2.47
C TYR A 137 8.19 0.86 3.73
N SER A 138 7.46 -0.15 4.23
CA SER A 138 8.06 -1.17 5.09
C SER A 138 8.71 -2.25 4.25
N LEU A 139 9.81 -2.83 4.74
CA LEU A 139 10.58 -3.83 3.99
C LEU A 139 10.48 -5.23 4.61
N GLU A 140 10.66 -6.23 3.77
CA GLU A 140 10.78 -7.63 4.20
C GLU A 140 12.06 -8.28 3.67
N ASP A 141 12.49 -9.36 4.34
CA ASP A 141 13.66 -10.10 3.93
C ASP A 141 13.34 -11.13 2.84
N ASN A 142 14.35 -11.91 2.46
CA ASN A 142 14.21 -12.91 1.42
C ASN A 142 13.30 -14.09 1.80
N GLN A 143 12.94 -14.23 3.08
CA GLN A 143 12.06 -15.27 3.58
C GLN A 143 10.62 -14.77 3.73
N GLY A 144 10.33 -13.50 3.42
CA GLY A 144 9.03 -12.88 3.62
C GLY A 144 8.79 -12.42 5.07
N ASN A 145 9.84 -12.37 5.90
CA ASN A 145 9.73 -11.88 7.26
C ASN A 145 9.84 -10.36 7.29
N GLN A 146 8.99 -9.72 8.10
CA GLN A 146 9.09 -8.28 8.37
C GLN A 146 10.44 -7.96 9.02
N THR A 147 11.16 -7.01 8.45
CA THR A 147 12.51 -6.64 8.92
C THR A 147 12.52 -5.50 9.92
N GLN A 148 11.38 -4.81 10.08
CA GLN A 148 11.28 -3.52 10.75
C GLN A 148 12.15 -2.42 10.08
N GLU A 149 12.66 -2.66 8.87
CA GLU A 149 13.27 -1.62 8.05
C GLU A 149 12.18 -0.80 7.36
N GLU A 150 12.44 0.49 7.19
CA GLU A 150 11.52 1.44 6.58
C GLU A 150 12.27 2.45 5.70
N LEU A 151 11.66 2.83 4.58
CA LEU A 151 12.10 3.91 3.71
C LEU A 151 10.94 4.88 3.52
N ALA A 152 11.19 6.18 3.69
CA ALA A 152 10.22 7.21 3.38
C ALA A 152 10.86 8.32 2.55
N VAL A 153 10.14 8.80 1.54
CA VAL A 153 10.54 9.95 0.72
C VAL A 153 9.45 11.01 0.80
N ALA A 154 9.81 12.25 1.11
CA ALA A 154 8.90 13.39 1.03
C ALA A 154 9.46 14.50 0.14
N VAL A 155 8.56 15.27 -0.46
CA VAL A 155 8.91 16.40 -1.33
C VAL A 155 8.34 17.69 -0.77
N SER A 156 9.16 18.73 -0.81
CA SER A 156 8.83 20.08 -0.32
C SER A 156 9.19 21.07 -1.40
N GLN A 157 8.19 21.83 -1.84
CA GLN A 157 8.39 22.81 -2.90
C GLN A 157 7.47 24.02 -2.72
N PRO A 158 7.87 25.20 -3.23
CA PRO A 158 7.11 26.43 -3.05
C PRO A 158 5.72 26.46 -3.70
N ALA A 159 5.31 25.42 -4.43
CA ALA A 159 3.96 25.34 -4.97
C ALA A 159 2.90 25.12 -3.87
N TYR A 160 3.28 24.49 -2.76
CA TYR A 160 2.36 24.17 -1.66
C TYR A 160 2.96 24.34 -0.25
N VAL A 161 4.28 24.46 -0.12
CA VAL A 161 4.94 24.81 1.14
C VAL A 161 5.37 26.27 1.07
N PRO A 162 4.80 27.19 1.88
CA PRO A 162 5.12 28.62 1.80
C PRO A 162 6.60 28.95 2.02
N THR A 163 7.26 28.20 2.91
CA THR A 163 8.69 28.36 3.21
C THR A 163 9.33 26.98 3.34
N VAL A 164 10.24 26.63 2.43
CA VAL A 164 11.05 25.40 2.54
C VAL A 164 12.32 25.76 3.32
N ASP A 165 12.36 25.46 4.62
CA ASP A 165 13.55 25.73 5.43
C ASP A 165 14.53 24.55 5.37
N THR A 166 15.62 24.73 4.62
CA THR A 166 16.69 23.73 4.50
C THR A 166 17.75 23.90 5.59
N LYS A 167 17.76 25.00 6.36
CA LYS A 167 18.84 25.31 7.32
C LYS A 167 19.03 24.24 8.40
N PRO A 168 17.98 23.63 8.99
CA PRO A 168 18.15 22.57 10.00
C PRO A 168 18.91 21.34 9.49
N TYR A 169 18.88 21.10 8.18
CA TYR A 169 19.53 19.96 7.53
C TYR A 169 20.93 20.28 7.01
N LEU A 170 21.20 21.55 6.69
CA LEU A 170 22.42 22.00 6.02
C LEU A 170 23.40 22.72 6.93
N ALA A 171 23.05 23.01 8.19
CA ALA A 171 23.94 23.67 9.13
C ALA A 171 25.25 22.86 9.28
N ASP A 172 26.36 23.47 8.85
CA ASP A 172 27.72 22.94 8.89
C ASP A 172 28.00 21.68 8.03
N ALA A 173 27.19 21.41 7.00
CA ALA A 173 27.33 20.22 6.15
C ALA A 173 27.83 20.54 4.72
N GLU A 174 28.95 19.93 4.32
CA GLU A 174 29.29 19.73 2.90
C GLU A 174 28.44 18.59 2.32
N PRO A 175 28.10 18.61 1.01
CA PRO A 175 27.37 17.51 0.39
C PRO A 175 28.13 16.17 0.53
N SER A 176 27.44 15.14 1.00
CA SER A 176 27.99 13.77 1.08
C SER A 176 28.13 13.13 -0.30
N LEU A 177 27.30 13.56 -1.26
CA LEU A 177 27.26 13.08 -2.64
C LEU A 177 26.70 14.18 -3.56
N THR A 178 27.19 14.24 -4.79
CA THR A 178 26.58 15.04 -5.88
C THR A 178 26.23 14.12 -7.03
N VAL A 179 24.99 14.18 -7.52
CA VAL A 179 24.49 13.37 -8.65
C VAL A 179 23.90 14.30 -9.69
N GLY A 180 24.66 14.57 -10.75
CA GLY A 180 24.28 15.60 -11.73
C GLY A 180 24.12 16.96 -11.04
N PRO A 181 22.98 17.66 -11.20
CA PRO A 181 22.74 18.95 -10.54
C PRO A 181 22.25 18.82 -9.09
N VAL A 182 21.99 17.60 -8.60
CA VAL A 182 21.40 17.36 -7.28
C VAL A 182 22.50 17.27 -6.23
N LYS A 183 22.39 18.07 -5.17
CA LYS A 183 23.24 17.99 -3.99
C LYS A 183 22.56 17.11 -2.95
N VAL A 184 23.29 16.14 -2.40
CA VAL A 184 22.80 15.23 -1.36
C VAL A 184 23.58 15.50 -0.08
N PHE A 185 22.84 15.71 1.01
CA PHE A 185 23.37 15.91 2.35
C PHE A 185 22.84 14.77 3.21
N SER A 186 23.71 14.07 3.93
CA SER A 186 23.29 12.92 4.73
C SER A 186 23.59 13.16 6.19
N LYS A 187 22.60 12.92 7.04
CA LYS A 187 22.73 13.00 8.50
C LYS A 187 22.35 11.64 9.08
N ARG A 188 23.35 10.90 9.56
CA ARG A 188 23.10 9.65 10.28
C ARG A 188 22.64 9.93 11.70
N ARG A 189 21.58 9.24 12.13
CA ARG A 189 21.15 9.16 13.52
C ARG A 189 22.07 8.19 14.28
N LYS A 190 22.22 8.41 15.58
CA LYS A 190 22.86 7.39 16.45
C LYS A 190 21.88 6.25 16.63
N THR A 191 22.33 5.03 16.37
CA THR A 191 21.58 3.79 16.55
C THR A 191 22.21 2.98 17.68
N GLU A 192 21.46 2.05 18.28
CA GLU A 192 22.00 1.10 19.27
C GLU A 192 23.09 0.20 18.64
N SER A 193 22.92 -0.14 17.36
CA SER A 193 23.89 -0.85 16.53
C SER A 193 24.55 0.10 15.54
N PRO A 194 25.82 0.50 15.72
CA PRO A 194 26.51 1.47 14.85
C PRO A 194 26.63 1.04 13.38
N SER A 195 26.44 -0.25 13.07
CA SER A 195 26.44 -0.78 11.70
C SER A 195 25.11 -0.61 10.99
N ASP A 196 24.01 -0.37 11.72
CA ASP A 196 22.74 -0.01 11.11
C ASP A 196 22.85 1.37 10.44
N ALA A 197 22.05 1.56 9.39
CA ALA A 197 21.92 2.84 8.75
C ALA A 197 20.55 3.41 9.09
N SER A 198 20.50 4.34 10.05
CA SER A 198 19.33 5.17 10.30
C SER A 198 19.70 6.64 10.16
N GLY A 199 18.83 7.44 9.56
CA GLY A 199 19.12 8.83 9.30
C GLY A 199 18.20 9.46 8.28
N ASP A 200 18.64 10.61 7.80
CA ASP A 200 17.97 11.41 6.80
C ASP A 200 18.99 11.74 5.70
N ALA A 201 18.55 11.67 4.44
CA ALA A 201 19.28 12.21 3.32
C ALA A 201 18.43 13.28 2.66
N VAL A 202 18.95 14.51 2.66
CA VAL A 202 18.29 15.66 2.07
C VAL A 202 18.88 15.94 0.70
N LEU A 203 18.03 15.94 -0.32
CA LEU A 203 18.40 16.26 -1.69
C LEU A 203 17.86 17.63 -2.06
N VAL A 204 18.72 18.47 -2.63
CA VAL A 204 18.37 19.85 -3.00
C VAL A 204 18.61 20.08 -4.48
N LEU A 205 17.60 20.63 -5.17
CA LEU A 205 17.67 21.09 -6.54
C LEU A 205 16.79 22.34 -6.72
N GLY A 206 17.43 23.51 -6.92
CA GLY A 206 16.72 24.78 -6.98
C GLY A 206 16.06 25.13 -5.63
N ASP A 207 14.76 25.41 -5.65
CA ASP A 207 13.93 25.71 -4.48
C ASP A 207 13.16 24.47 -3.96
N THR A 208 13.42 23.30 -4.54
CA THR A 208 12.78 22.04 -4.16
C THR A 208 13.70 21.19 -3.29
N LEU A 209 13.14 20.63 -2.23
CA LEU A 209 13.79 19.73 -1.28
C LEU A 209 13.12 18.35 -1.34
N VAL A 210 13.94 17.32 -1.23
CA VAL A 210 13.50 15.95 -0.98
C VAL A 210 14.12 15.47 0.31
N ASP A 211 13.31 14.95 1.22
CA ASP A 211 13.75 14.26 2.42
C ASP A 211 13.62 12.75 2.20
N LEU A 212 14.72 12.01 2.34
CA LEU A 212 14.77 10.55 2.33
C LEU A 212 15.10 10.09 3.75
N ASP A 213 14.09 9.67 4.50
CA ASP A 213 14.24 9.04 5.81
C ASP A 213 14.42 7.52 5.60
N PHE A 214 15.40 6.96 6.30
CA PHE A 214 15.72 5.54 6.22
C PHE A 214 16.01 4.96 7.61
N ASP A 215 15.54 3.74 7.84
CA ASP A 215 15.97 2.85 8.92
C ASP A 215 16.24 1.47 8.31
N LEU A 216 17.53 1.15 8.15
CA LEU A 216 18.01 -0.03 7.45
C LEU A 216 18.99 -0.82 8.33
N LYS A 217 18.90 -2.15 8.30
CA LYS A 217 19.72 -3.07 9.09
C LYS A 217 21.00 -3.46 8.36
N ALA A 218 22.08 -3.60 9.12
CA ALA A 218 23.41 -3.90 8.60
C ALA A 218 23.48 -5.21 7.79
N ASP A 219 22.79 -6.25 8.25
CA ASP A 219 22.72 -7.58 7.65
C ASP A 219 21.65 -7.71 6.55
N LYS A 220 20.97 -6.61 6.23
CA LYS A 220 19.88 -6.53 5.25
C LYS A 220 20.17 -5.44 4.21
N SER A 221 19.50 -4.29 4.30
CA SER A 221 19.44 -3.31 3.22
C SER A 221 20.40 -2.12 3.41
N ALA A 222 21.06 -1.97 4.55
CA ALA A 222 21.94 -0.81 4.82
C ALA A 222 23.07 -0.64 3.80
N GLY A 223 23.60 -1.74 3.26
CA GLY A 223 24.62 -1.73 2.20
C GLY A 223 24.15 -1.12 0.86
N LYS A 224 22.84 -0.88 0.70
CA LYS A 224 22.23 -0.31 -0.51
C LYS A 224 21.98 1.20 -0.42
N LEU A 225 22.25 1.84 0.72
CA LEU A 225 21.90 3.23 0.97
C LEU A 225 22.48 4.21 -0.08
N GLN A 226 23.72 3.99 -0.52
CA GLN A 226 24.33 4.85 -1.54
C GLN A 226 23.62 4.73 -2.90
N ASP A 227 23.29 3.50 -3.31
CA ASP A 227 22.57 3.25 -4.57
C ASP A 227 21.14 3.79 -4.49
N LEU A 228 20.47 3.66 -3.34
CA LEU A 228 19.17 4.28 -3.07
C LEU A 228 19.24 5.80 -3.22
N GLY A 229 20.17 6.46 -2.54
CA GLY A 229 20.34 7.91 -2.61
C GLY A 229 20.65 8.39 -4.03
N LYS A 230 21.50 7.67 -4.77
CA LYS A 230 21.78 7.96 -6.17
C LYS A 230 20.53 7.83 -7.05
N LYS A 231 19.76 6.76 -6.87
CA LYS A 231 18.55 6.51 -7.65
C LYS A 231 17.47 7.57 -7.41
N VAL A 232 17.25 7.95 -6.14
CA VAL A 232 16.34 9.04 -5.76
C VAL A 232 16.80 10.36 -6.38
N ALA A 233 18.10 10.67 -6.34
CA ALA A 233 18.66 11.87 -6.95
C ALA A 233 18.47 11.92 -8.48
N GLU A 234 18.71 10.81 -9.18
CA GLU A 234 18.48 10.70 -10.63
C GLU A 234 17.02 10.91 -11.00
N ASN A 235 16.10 10.28 -10.25
CA ASN A 235 14.66 10.44 -10.47
C ASN A 235 14.21 11.86 -10.11
N PHE A 236 14.78 12.48 -9.07
CA PHE A 236 14.49 13.86 -8.69
C PHE A 236 14.87 14.86 -9.78
N ALA A 237 16.08 14.75 -10.35
CA ALA A 237 16.49 15.57 -11.48
C ALA A 237 15.56 15.42 -12.70
N LYS A 238 15.10 14.19 -12.97
CA LYS A 238 14.13 13.91 -14.05
C LYS A 238 12.78 14.54 -13.78
N GLN A 239 12.22 14.40 -12.57
CA GLN A 239 10.91 14.95 -12.23
C GLN A 239 10.91 16.48 -12.17
N VAL A 240 12.01 17.13 -11.80
CA VAL A 240 12.11 18.59 -11.87
C VAL A 240 12.16 19.09 -13.32
N SER A 241 12.87 18.39 -14.20
CA SER A 241 13.01 18.79 -15.61
C SER A 241 11.80 18.43 -16.48
N ALA A 242 11.13 17.32 -16.18
CA ALA A 242 9.91 16.88 -16.84
C ALA A 242 8.90 16.37 -15.79
N PRO A 243 8.18 17.28 -15.11
CA PRO A 243 7.21 16.92 -14.09
C PRO A 243 6.10 16.01 -14.64
N ALA A 244 5.69 15.04 -13.84
CA ALA A 244 4.67 14.06 -14.16
C ALA A 244 3.64 13.97 -13.03
N GLY A 245 2.46 13.42 -13.32
CA GLY A 245 1.47 13.10 -12.31
C GLY A 245 1.92 11.91 -11.46
N ALA A 246 1.20 11.64 -10.37
CA ALA A 246 1.48 10.45 -9.58
C ALA A 246 1.28 9.20 -10.44
N ASN A 247 2.24 8.26 -10.41
CA ASN A 247 2.12 7.00 -11.11
C ASN A 247 0.82 6.28 -10.72
N VAL A 248 0.13 5.67 -11.68
CA VAL A 248 -1.09 4.90 -11.42
C VAL A 248 -0.70 3.51 -10.93
N ILE A 249 -1.33 3.05 -9.84
CA ILE A 249 -1.08 1.71 -9.29
C ILE A 249 -1.76 0.67 -10.18
N GLY A 250 -0.96 -0.18 -10.80
CA GLY A 250 -1.39 -1.38 -11.50
C GLY A 250 -0.91 -2.65 -10.81
N TYR A 251 -1.41 -3.77 -11.32
CA TYR A 251 -1.05 -5.11 -10.85
C TYR A 251 -0.68 -5.96 -12.07
N ASP A 252 0.52 -6.52 -12.07
CA ASP A 252 1.02 -7.41 -13.10
C ASP A 252 1.07 -8.83 -12.53
N SER A 253 -0.09 -9.46 -12.43
CA SER A 253 -0.26 -10.72 -11.72
C SER A 253 -1.04 -11.73 -12.56
N ALA A 254 -0.49 -12.94 -12.71
CA ALA A 254 -1.26 -14.06 -13.23
C ALA A 254 -2.32 -14.55 -12.24
N ALA A 255 -2.13 -14.31 -10.93
CA ALA A 255 -3.15 -14.57 -9.90
C ALA A 255 -4.32 -13.57 -9.98
N PHE A 256 -4.11 -12.40 -10.59
CA PHE A 256 -5.15 -11.41 -10.80
C PHE A 256 -5.02 -10.71 -12.18
N PRO A 257 -5.49 -11.36 -13.28
CA PRO A 257 -5.28 -10.84 -14.63
C PRO A 257 -6.25 -9.73 -15.06
N LYS A 258 -7.21 -9.35 -14.21
CA LYS A 258 -8.22 -8.32 -14.52
C LYS A 258 -7.79 -6.94 -14.02
N SER A 259 -8.43 -5.88 -14.54
CA SER A 259 -8.19 -4.52 -14.04
C SER A 259 -8.56 -4.38 -12.56
N VAL A 260 -7.95 -3.42 -11.88
CA VAL A 260 -8.21 -3.13 -10.47
C VAL A 260 -8.82 -1.74 -10.37
N ALA A 261 -9.87 -1.61 -9.57
CA ALA A 261 -10.52 -0.33 -9.31
C ALA A 261 -9.54 0.65 -8.67
N GLN A 262 -9.53 1.90 -9.14
CA GLN A 262 -8.70 2.99 -8.62
C GLN A 262 -9.59 3.91 -7.77
N PRO A 263 -9.58 3.81 -6.43
CA PRO A 263 -10.51 4.57 -5.58
C PRO A 263 -10.21 6.07 -5.52
N CYS A 264 -8.94 6.49 -5.57
CA CYS A 264 -8.60 7.91 -5.41
C CYS A 264 -9.19 8.84 -6.48
N PRO A 265 -9.15 8.48 -7.79
CA PRO A 265 -9.85 9.26 -8.81
C PRO A 265 -11.36 9.40 -8.60
N MET A 266 -11.99 8.52 -7.81
CA MET A 266 -13.41 8.61 -7.48
C MET A 266 -13.70 9.64 -6.38
N LEU A 267 -12.70 9.98 -5.55
CA LEU A 267 -12.81 11.00 -4.50
C LEU A 267 -12.68 12.42 -5.08
N THR A 268 -13.55 12.77 -6.01
CA THR A 268 -13.61 14.10 -6.63
C THR A 268 -14.13 15.16 -5.63
N PRO A 269 -13.81 16.45 -5.83
CA PRO A 269 -14.30 17.51 -4.94
C PRO A 269 -15.83 17.55 -4.83
N ASP A 270 -16.57 17.27 -5.90
CA ASP A 270 -18.04 17.27 -5.89
C ASP A 270 -18.65 16.07 -5.16
N ALA A 271 -17.90 14.99 -4.95
CA ALA A 271 -18.27 13.89 -4.05
C ALA A 271 -17.88 14.18 -2.60
N VAL A 272 -16.68 14.73 -2.38
CA VAL A 272 -16.06 14.88 -1.07
C VAL A 272 -16.60 16.09 -0.31
N THR A 273 -16.61 17.28 -0.92
CA THR A 273 -16.97 18.53 -0.25
C THR A 273 -18.37 18.50 0.39
N PRO A 274 -19.43 17.98 -0.26
CA PRO A 274 -20.74 17.87 0.37
C PRO A 274 -20.75 16.95 1.60
N ALA A 275 -19.92 15.90 1.63
CA ALA A 275 -19.87 14.95 2.74
C ALA A 275 -19.09 15.52 3.95
N ILE A 276 -17.93 16.14 3.68
CA ILE A 276 -17.04 16.71 4.72
C ILE A 276 -17.42 18.15 5.11
N GLY A 277 -18.32 18.80 4.36
CA GLY A 277 -18.86 20.13 4.64
C GLY A 277 -17.90 21.30 4.37
N THR A 278 -16.74 21.05 3.77
CA THR A 278 -15.70 22.05 3.44
C THR A 278 -14.99 21.67 2.15
N ASP A 279 -14.24 22.60 1.56
CA ASP A 279 -13.48 22.35 0.34
C ASP A 279 -12.49 21.19 0.52
N ALA A 280 -12.54 20.23 -0.41
CA ALA A 280 -11.63 19.09 -0.40
C ALA A 280 -10.20 19.55 -0.66
N SER A 281 -9.26 19.01 0.11
CA SER A 281 -7.83 19.20 -0.10
C SER A 281 -7.42 18.71 -1.49
N PRO A 282 -6.43 19.34 -2.16
CA PRO A 282 -5.79 18.76 -3.33
C PRO A 282 -4.84 17.60 -2.98
N MET A 283 -4.70 17.22 -1.71
CA MET A 283 -3.97 16.02 -1.28
C MET A 283 -4.91 14.81 -1.21
N VAL A 284 -4.43 13.65 -1.67
CA VAL A 284 -5.04 12.34 -1.42
C VAL A 284 -4.03 11.40 -0.78
N ALA A 285 -4.50 10.49 0.06
CA ALA A 285 -3.70 9.38 0.57
C ALA A 285 -4.19 8.07 -0.03
N GLU A 286 -3.27 7.26 -0.54
CA GLU A 286 -3.54 6.00 -1.22
C GLU A 286 -2.67 4.90 -0.60
N THR A 287 -3.31 3.83 -0.17
CA THR A 287 -2.67 2.66 0.42
C THR A 287 -3.08 1.44 -0.41
N PRO A 288 -2.27 1.03 -1.39
CA PRO A 288 -2.56 -0.17 -2.17
C PRO A 288 -2.11 -1.43 -1.41
N GLY A 289 -2.86 -2.53 -1.56
CA GLY A 289 -2.39 -3.84 -1.16
C GLY A 289 -1.17 -4.21 -2.01
N THR A 290 -0.06 -4.51 -1.36
CA THR A 290 1.21 -4.88 -2.01
C THR A 290 1.28 -6.35 -2.40
N ALA A 291 0.23 -7.14 -2.12
CA ALA A 291 0.08 -8.52 -2.56
C ALA A 291 -1.33 -8.76 -3.13
N VAL A 292 -1.50 -9.81 -3.94
CA VAL A 292 -2.84 -10.38 -4.21
C VAL A 292 -3.22 -11.22 -3.00
N GLY A 293 -4.39 -10.94 -2.43
CA GLY A 293 -4.94 -11.69 -1.32
C GLY A 293 -5.85 -12.81 -1.79
N ASP A 294 -6.13 -13.72 -0.88
CA ASP A 294 -7.14 -14.75 -0.99
C ASP A 294 -8.15 -14.64 0.13
N MET A 295 -9.41 -14.88 -0.21
CA MET A 295 -10.50 -14.88 0.75
C MET A 295 -11.31 -16.16 0.59
N ILE A 296 -11.58 -16.81 1.71
CA ILE A 296 -12.47 -17.98 1.76
C ILE A 296 -13.87 -17.45 2.05
N MET A 297 -14.77 -17.60 1.07
CA MET A 297 -16.18 -17.21 1.21
C MET A 297 -16.99 -18.30 1.93
N THR A 298 -18.26 -18.01 2.26
CA THR A 298 -19.14 -18.87 3.07
C THR A 298 -19.38 -20.28 2.54
N ASN A 299 -19.10 -20.54 1.26
CA ASN A 299 -19.14 -21.85 0.61
C ASN A 299 -17.77 -22.57 0.59
N SER A 300 -16.81 -22.09 1.38
CA SER A 300 -15.41 -22.52 1.37
C SER A 300 -14.68 -22.30 0.04
N THR A 301 -15.25 -21.49 -0.87
CA THR A 301 -14.61 -21.17 -2.14
C THR A 301 -13.57 -20.08 -1.96
N LYS A 302 -12.38 -20.34 -2.49
CA LYS A 302 -11.23 -19.43 -2.43
C LYS A 302 -11.25 -18.47 -3.61
N HIS A 303 -11.28 -17.17 -3.32
CA HIS A 303 -11.24 -16.12 -4.33
C HIS A 303 -10.05 -15.20 -4.15
N ASN A 304 -9.37 -14.90 -5.24
CA ASN A 304 -8.33 -13.89 -5.24
C ASN A 304 -8.95 -12.49 -5.28
N TYR A 305 -8.33 -11.56 -4.55
CA TYR A 305 -8.74 -10.17 -4.53
C TYR A 305 -7.54 -9.23 -4.50
N VAL A 306 -7.79 -8.00 -4.93
CA VAL A 306 -6.90 -6.87 -4.75
C VAL A 306 -7.67 -5.76 -4.06
N ARG A 307 -7.05 -5.13 -3.06
CA ARG A 307 -7.67 -4.05 -2.30
C ARG A 307 -6.80 -2.80 -2.33
N ILE A 308 -7.44 -1.64 -2.47
CA ILE A 308 -6.80 -0.32 -2.36
C ILE A 308 -7.67 0.53 -1.44
N ASP A 309 -7.05 1.17 -0.46
CA ASP A 309 -7.70 2.16 0.40
C ASP A 309 -7.29 3.56 -0.08
N CYS A 310 -8.26 4.47 -0.15
CA CYS A 310 -7.99 5.88 -0.44
C CYS A 310 -8.70 6.79 0.54
N GLU A 311 -8.09 7.93 0.83
CA GLU A 311 -8.61 8.98 1.68
C GLU A 311 -8.46 10.35 1.01
N ARG A 312 -9.47 11.19 1.18
CA ARG A 312 -9.40 12.62 0.87
C ARG A 312 -10.13 13.43 1.93
N GLY A 313 -9.41 14.34 2.58
CA GLY A 313 -9.94 15.18 3.65
C GLY A 313 -9.74 16.68 3.41
N THR A 314 -9.53 17.41 4.49
CA THR A 314 -9.45 18.88 4.53
C THR A 314 -8.03 19.44 4.45
N GLY A 315 -6.99 18.61 4.60
CA GLY A 315 -5.59 19.04 4.65
C GLY A 315 -5.17 19.73 5.97
N HIS A 316 -5.71 19.31 7.12
CA HIS A 316 -5.44 19.96 8.43
C HIS A 316 -4.16 19.48 9.15
N ASP A 317 -3.38 20.43 9.68
CA ASP A 317 -2.01 20.32 10.23
C ASP A 317 -1.68 19.25 11.28
N ASN A 318 -2.65 18.64 11.97
CA ASN A 318 -2.38 17.85 13.19
C ASN A 318 -2.21 16.35 12.94
N GLY A 319 -1.86 15.93 11.72
CA GLY A 319 -1.65 14.52 11.39
C GLY A 319 -2.88 13.68 11.15
N ILE A 320 -4.05 14.23 11.48
CA ILE A 320 -5.34 13.61 11.33
C ILE A 320 -6.25 14.66 10.71
N ASP A 321 -6.74 14.39 9.52
CA ASP A 321 -7.76 15.24 8.92
C ASP A 321 -9.01 15.19 9.80
N ARG A 322 -9.45 16.35 10.31
CA ARG A 322 -10.59 16.42 11.24
C ARG A 322 -11.84 15.75 10.68
N ARG A 323 -12.02 15.86 9.36
CA ARG A 323 -13.02 15.12 8.58
C ARG A 323 -12.38 14.65 7.28
N ALA A 324 -12.46 13.36 6.99
CA ALA A 324 -11.94 12.77 5.76
C ALA A 324 -12.86 11.68 5.23
N LEU A 325 -13.01 11.62 3.92
CA LEU A 325 -13.78 10.58 3.26
C LEU A 325 -12.83 9.45 2.86
N HIS A 326 -13.13 8.24 3.33
CA HIS A 326 -12.36 7.05 3.04
C HIS A 326 -13.14 6.12 2.12
N LEU A 327 -12.51 5.70 1.03
CA LEU A 327 -13.03 4.76 0.07
C LEU A 327 -12.06 3.60 -0.08
N THR A 328 -12.47 2.43 0.40
CA THR A 328 -11.83 1.16 0.08
C THR A 328 -12.46 0.58 -1.17
N ALA A 329 -11.65 0.19 -2.15
CA ALA A 329 -12.08 -0.60 -3.29
C ALA A 329 -11.50 -2.02 -3.20
N ILE A 330 -12.36 -3.03 -3.27
CA ILE A 330 -12.00 -4.45 -3.33
C ILE A 330 -12.39 -4.95 -4.72
N SER A 331 -11.38 -5.38 -5.48
CA SER A 331 -11.53 -5.92 -6.81
C SER A 331 -11.46 -7.45 -6.75
N PHE A 332 -12.49 -8.11 -7.25
CA PHE A 332 -12.51 -9.57 -7.44
C PHE A 332 -12.35 -9.93 -8.93
N LEU A 333 -12.09 -11.21 -9.19
CA LEU A 333 -12.09 -11.75 -10.54
C LEU A 333 -13.51 -12.04 -11.07
N GLY A 334 -14.46 -12.39 -10.20
CA GLY A 334 -15.86 -12.65 -10.56
C GLY A 334 -16.86 -11.76 -9.82
N GLU A 335 -18.04 -11.53 -10.43
CA GLU A 335 -19.14 -10.85 -9.75
C GLU A 335 -19.69 -11.65 -8.57
N ASP A 336 -19.69 -12.98 -8.67
CA ASP A 336 -20.24 -13.84 -7.62
C ASP A 336 -19.44 -13.74 -6.32
N ALA A 337 -18.11 -13.57 -6.40
CA ALA A 337 -17.27 -13.27 -5.25
C ALA A 337 -17.64 -11.90 -4.63
N ALA A 338 -17.86 -10.87 -5.45
CA ALA A 338 -18.26 -9.55 -4.99
C ALA A 338 -19.66 -9.55 -4.34
N LYS A 339 -20.62 -10.28 -4.92
CA LYS A 339 -21.96 -10.51 -4.35
C LYS A 339 -21.88 -11.28 -3.03
N SER A 340 -21.06 -12.33 -2.98
CA SER A 340 -20.87 -13.15 -1.78
C SER A 340 -20.25 -12.31 -0.65
N TYR A 341 -19.26 -11.47 -0.97
CA TYR A 341 -18.68 -10.53 0.00
C TYR A 341 -19.74 -9.59 0.57
N LEU A 342 -20.53 -8.95 -0.29
CA LEU A 342 -21.59 -8.04 0.15
C LEU A 342 -22.65 -8.75 1.01
N GLY A 343 -23.06 -9.96 0.61
CA GLY A 343 -24.02 -10.79 1.33
C GLY A 343 -23.48 -11.43 2.61
N SER A 344 -22.16 -11.55 2.77
CA SER A 344 -21.50 -12.01 3.99
C SER A 344 -21.38 -10.93 5.07
N ALA A 345 -21.65 -9.67 4.72
CA ALA A 345 -21.71 -8.59 5.70
C ALA A 345 -22.75 -8.96 6.80
N PRO A 346 -22.40 -8.81 8.09
CA PRO A 346 -23.27 -9.23 9.20
C PRO A 346 -24.69 -8.71 9.03
N ASN A 347 -25.66 -9.64 8.96
CA ASN A 347 -27.07 -9.32 8.89
C ASN A 347 -27.60 -9.12 10.32
N ASP A 348 -27.08 -8.12 11.02
CA ASP A 348 -27.37 -7.82 12.43
C ASP A 348 -28.67 -7.03 12.63
N GLY A 349 -29.47 -6.85 11.56
CA GLY A 349 -30.67 -6.03 11.54
C GLY A 349 -30.41 -4.52 11.48
N GLN A 350 -29.16 -4.10 11.24
CA GLN A 350 -28.73 -2.70 11.32
C GLN A 350 -28.24 -2.13 9.97
N SER A 351 -28.46 -2.89 8.91
CA SER A 351 -28.23 -2.50 7.52
C SER A 351 -29.53 -2.06 6.86
N ALA A 352 -29.51 -0.90 6.19
CA ALA A 352 -30.63 -0.42 5.38
C ALA A 352 -30.22 -0.44 3.90
N PRO A 353 -31.08 -0.91 2.97
CA PRO A 353 -30.78 -0.86 1.54
C PRO A 353 -30.48 0.56 1.07
N ALA A 354 -29.45 0.70 0.24
CA ALA A 354 -29.03 1.96 -0.36
C ALA A 354 -29.06 1.85 -1.87
N GLN A 355 -29.68 2.81 -2.55
CA GLN A 355 -29.71 2.84 -4.01
C GLN A 355 -28.41 3.43 -4.56
N VAL A 356 -27.36 2.61 -4.56
CA VAL A 356 -26.00 2.90 -5.04
C VAL A 356 -25.48 1.66 -5.76
N GLY A 357 -24.93 1.84 -6.96
CA GLY A 357 -24.37 0.73 -7.74
C GLY A 357 -25.44 -0.28 -8.17
N ASP A 358 -25.03 -1.54 -8.30
CA ASP A 358 -25.94 -2.65 -8.56
C ASP A 358 -26.64 -3.10 -7.27
N GLU A 359 -25.91 -3.05 -6.14
CA GLU A 359 -26.40 -3.38 -4.80
C GLU A 359 -25.68 -2.47 -3.78
N GLY A 360 -26.40 -2.01 -2.75
CA GLY A 360 -25.82 -1.16 -1.73
C GLY A 360 -26.57 -1.23 -0.41
N GLN A 361 -25.85 -1.01 0.68
CA GLN A 361 -26.39 -0.95 2.02
C GLN A 361 -25.68 0.10 2.87
N VAL A 362 -26.45 0.85 3.66
CA VAL A 362 -25.94 1.68 4.76
C VAL A 362 -25.85 0.79 5.99
N ARG A 363 -24.68 0.76 6.63
CA ARG A 363 -24.46 0.01 7.87
C ARG A 363 -24.33 0.98 9.02
N SER A 364 -25.20 0.84 10.02
CA SER A 364 -25.30 1.77 11.15
C SER A 364 -24.30 1.48 12.26
N LYS A 365 -23.72 0.27 12.30
CA LYS A 365 -22.65 -0.15 13.22
C LYS A 365 -21.65 -1.08 12.52
N GLY A 366 -20.42 -1.12 13.03
CA GLY A 366 -19.29 -1.86 12.49
C GLY A 366 -17.97 -1.37 13.08
N GLN A 367 -16.82 -1.79 12.53
CA GLN A 367 -15.51 -1.22 12.90
C GLN A 367 -15.44 0.29 12.65
N THR A 368 -16.16 0.75 11.62
CA THR A 368 -16.38 2.14 11.27
C THR A 368 -17.89 2.36 11.33
N HIS A 369 -18.37 3.03 12.37
CA HIS A 369 -19.79 3.29 12.56
C HIS A 369 -20.30 4.28 11.49
N GLY A 370 -21.37 3.91 10.80
CA GLY A 370 -21.93 4.69 9.71
C GLY A 370 -21.09 4.60 8.43
N GLU A 371 -21.33 3.56 7.64
CA GLU A 371 -20.67 3.34 6.35
C GLU A 371 -21.67 2.98 5.26
N VAL A 372 -21.28 3.16 4.00
CA VAL A 372 -21.99 2.65 2.82
C VAL A 372 -21.12 1.59 2.18
N LEU A 373 -21.63 0.36 2.14
CA LEU A 373 -21.02 -0.76 1.43
C LEU A 373 -21.84 -1.00 0.16
N PHE A 374 -21.21 -0.94 -1.01
CA PHE A 374 -21.90 -1.06 -2.29
C PHE A 374 -21.07 -1.80 -3.34
N ARG A 375 -21.74 -2.35 -4.35
CA ARG A 375 -21.14 -3.16 -5.41
C ARG A 375 -21.43 -2.55 -6.78
N LYS A 376 -20.46 -2.64 -7.68
CA LYS A 376 -20.62 -2.42 -9.11
C LYS A 376 -19.86 -3.51 -9.87
N GLY A 377 -20.57 -4.41 -10.56
CA GLY A 377 -19.98 -5.59 -11.19
C GLY A 377 -19.18 -6.42 -10.18
N ARG A 378 -17.90 -6.65 -10.49
CA ARG A 378 -16.93 -7.40 -9.65
C ARG A 378 -16.21 -6.58 -8.58
N PHE A 379 -16.62 -5.32 -8.39
CA PHE A 379 -15.99 -4.41 -7.44
C PHE A 379 -16.92 -4.16 -6.25
N VAL A 380 -16.35 -4.21 -5.05
CA VAL A 380 -17.02 -3.80 -3.81
C VAL A 380 -16.32 -2.56 -3.27
N PHE A 381 -17.11 -1.60 -2.83
CA PHE A 381 -16.65 -0.34 -2.30
C PHE A 381 -17.18 -0.16 -0.88
N LYS A 382 -16.28 0.17 0.05
CA LYS A 382 -16.62 0.55 1.42
C LYS A 382 -16.30 2.03 1.59
N LEU A 383 -17.33 2.84 1.81
CA LEU A 383 -17.24 4.28 1.98
C LEU A 383 -17.61 4.65 3.42
N TYR A 384 -16.74 5.38 4.10
CA TYR A 384 -17.06 5.96 5.41
C TYR A 384 -16.45 7.34 5.56
N LEU A 385 -17.03 8.13 6.47
CA LEU A 385 -16.51 9.43 6.85
C LEU A 385 -15.81 9.29 8.20
N ALA A 386 -14.50 9.52 8.24
CA ALA A 386 -13.81 9.80 9.49
C ALA A 386 -14.21 11.20 9.94
N ASP A 387 -14.75 11.32 11.16
CA ASP A 387 -15.09 12.60 11.79
C ASP A 387 -14.65 12.55 13.24
N HIS A 388 -13.55 13.26 13.56
CA HIS A 388 -12.97 13.25 14.90
C HIS A 388 -13.75 14.10 15.91
N ASN A 389 -14.79 14.82 15.48
CA ASN A 389 -15.72 15.54 16.36
C ASN A 389 -17.01 14.75 16.59
N ALA A 390 -17.33 13.79 15.72
CA ALA A 390 -18.32 12.79 16.05
C ALA A 390 -17.75 11.95 17.22
N ALA A 391 -18.60 11.61 18.18
CA ALA A 391 -18.30 10.78 19.35
C ALA A 391 -17.47 9.52 18.96
N PRO A 392 -16.85 8.76 19.91
CA PRO A 392 -15.91 7.65 19.59
C PRO A 392 -16.45 6.58 18.62
N ASP A 393 -17.75 6.61 18.32
CA ASP A 393 -18.55 5.69 17.53
C ASP A 393 -18.94 6.25 16.15
N GLY A 394 -18.10 7.06 15.47
CA GLY A 394 -18.33 7.51 14.08
C GLY A 394 -19.65 8.26 13.80
N ILE A 395 -20.16 8.22 12.56
CA ILE A 395 -21.42 8.89 12.18
C ILE A 395 -22.63 7.96 12.29
N SER A 396 -23.82 8.52 12.51
CA SER A 396 -25.05 7.73 12.58
C SER A 396 -25.42 7.10 11.22
N GLY A 397 -26.22 6.03 11.20
CA GLY A 397 -26.77 5.46 9.95
C GLY A 397 -27.63 6.45 9.16
N ALA A 398 -28.32 7.37 9.84
CA ALA A 398 -29.06 8.46 9.20
C ALA A 398 -28.12 9.47 8.52
N ASP A 399 -27.02 9.84 9.19
CA ASP A 399 -25.99 10.71 8.61
C ASP A 399 -25.24 10.02 7.46
N ALA A 400 -24.94 8.72 7.59
CA ALA A 400 -24.38 7.93 6.49
C ALA A 400 -25.32 7.93 5.27
N THR A 401 -26.63 7.72 5.49
CA THR A 401 -27.63 7.82 4.42
C THR A 401 -27.64 9.21 3.78
N ARG A 402 -27.59 10.27 4.58
CA ARG A 402 -27.70 11.65 4.10
C ARG A 402 -26.42 12.14 3.40
N LEU A 403 -25.25 11.77 3.90
CA LEU A 403 -23.95 12.29 3.46
C LEU A 403 -23.26 11.35 2.46
N LEU A 404 -23.24 10.05 2.75
CA LEU A 404 -22.42 9.09 2.03
C LEU A 404 -23.12 8.49 0.81
N VAL A 405 -24.45 8.29 0.83
CA VAL A 405 -25.17 7.76 -0.34
C VAL A 405 -25.07 8.70 -1.55
N PRO A 406 -25.28 10.03 -1.42
CA PRO A 406 -25.06 10.95 -2.53
C PRO A 406 -23.60 10.97 -3.01
N ALA A 407 -22.64 10.96 -2.08
CA ALA A 407 -21.21 10.91 -2.41
C ALA A 407 -20.86 9.64 -3.19
N ALA A 408 -21.34 8.46 -2.76
CA ALA A 408 -21.12 7.20 -3.44
C ALA A 408 -21.70 7.17 -4.87
N ARG A 409 -22.87 7.81 -5.10
CA ARG A 409 -23.43 7.97 -6.44
C ARG A 409 -22.54 8.83 -7.34
N LYS A 410 -21.98 9.91 -6.79
CA LYS A 410 -21.03 10.76 -7.51
C LYS A 410 -19.74 10.02 -7.84
N MET A 411 -19.19 9.30 -6.87
CA MET A 411 -18.02 8.43 -7.06
C MET A 411 -18.23 7.41 -8.18
N LEU A 412 -19.39 6.74 -8.21
CA LEU A 412 -19.72 5.78 -9.27
C LEU A 412 -19.86 6.43 -10.64
N SER A 413 -20.31 7.68 -10.73
CA SER A 413 -20.33 8.39 -12.02
C SER A 413 -18.93 8.73 -12.55
N ALA A 414 -17.94 8.78 -11.66
CA ALA A 414 -16.52 8.92 -12.01
C ALA A 414 -15.81 7.58 -12.18
N PHE A 415 -16.46 6.46 -11.82
CA PHE A 415 -15.92 5.13 -12.03
C PHE A 415 -16.14 4.74 -13.50
N PRO A 416 -15.06 4.58 -14.31
CA PRO A 416 -15.22 4.21 -15.71
C PRO A 416 -15.86 2.82 -15.82
N ASP A 417 -16.64 2.59 -16.86
CA ASP A 417 -17.11 1.24 -17.19
C ASP A 417 -15.88 0.34 -17.43
N GLN A 418 -15.66 -0.63 -16.53
CA GLN A 418 -14.51 -1.55 -16.52
C GLN A 418 -14.90 -3.02 -16.59
#